data_AF-A0A7C8MDR3-F1
#
_entry.id   AF-A0A7C8MDR3-F1
#
_cell.length_a   1.000
_cell.length_b   1.000
_cell.length_c   1.000
_cell.angle_alpha   90.00
_cell.angle_beta   90.00
_cell.angle_gamma   90.00
#
_symmetry.space_group_name_H-M   'P 1'
#
loop_
_entity.id
_entity.type
_entity.pdbx_description
1 polymer ?
#
loop_
_entity_poly.entity_id
_entity_poly.type
_entity_poly.pdbx_seq_one_letter_code
_entity_poly.pdbx_strand_id
1 'polypeptide(L)'
;MSLKSMRGRKANRKNSWVMLADEGGYTPLPGEQTLYVSPPRTTLSLQSKDRNPPSQAYSKQCKSGVVYLTNRRIIYLPVFPTPDLESFAVPILNVADSRVTAPWFGANKWEALIQPVYGGGIPPGFAELDMIMEFKEGGAFDFATTFERLKDRLRQAVDVARDSGHGTGDGTETGDGRGAGALSGVNLNSVHLEDLPTYEDSPRHARVPDPLPGSPVTAESTVAESFSDSASPLGSPEQESFQPPSEPPPGYEEVQRDSIADELERRLRSPGQRGYR
;
A
#
# COMPACT_ATOMS: atom_id res chain seq x y z
N MET A 1 -23.32 41.89 -0.53
CA MET A 1 -22.17 40.97 -0.44
C MET A 1 -21.36 41.36 0.78
N SER A 2 -21.19 40.47 1.75
CA SER A 2 -20.32 40.70 2.91
C SER A 2 -19.76 39.35 3.36
N LEU A 3 -18.53 39.03 2.93
CA LEU A 3 -17.75 37.94 3.51
C LEU A 3 -17.43 38.34 4.95
N LYS A 4 -18.16 37.76 5.91
CA LYS A 4 -17.76 37.81 7.31
C LYS A 4 -16.54 36.91 7.47
N SER A 5 -15.39 37.53 7.68
CA SER A 5 -14.15 36.91 8.13
C SER A 5 -14.46 35.88 9.23
N MET A 6 -14.25 34.59 8.91
CA MET A 6 -14.24 33.52 9.89
C MET A 6 -13.01 33.73 10.75
N ARG A 7 -13.19 34.43 11.89
CA ARG A 7 -12.18 34.53 12.95
C ARG A 7 -11.69 33.11 13.26
N GLY A 8 -10.37 32.91 13.12
CA GLY A 8 -9.68 31.68 13.47
C GLY A 8 -10.07 31.22 14.87
N ARG A 9 -10.86 30.16 14.92
CA ARG A 9 -11.26 29.52 16.16
C ARG A 9 -10.03 28.76 16.64
N LYS A 10 -9.42 29.19 17.76
CA LYS A 10 -8.30 28.46 18.37
C LYS A 10 -8.75 27.03 18.62
N ALA A 11 -8.12 26.07 17.93
CA ALA A 11 -8.37 24.65 18.11
C ALA A 11 -8.23 24.28 19.60
N ASN A 12 -9.21 23.56 20.14
CA ASN A 12 -9.15 23.07 21.51
C ASN A 12 -8.16 21.90 21.56
N ARG A 13 -6.91 22.21 21.95
CA ARG A 13 -5.78 21.26 22.02
C ARG A 13 -6.07 19.97 22.81
N LYS A 14 -7.13 19.93 23.63
CA LYS A 14 -7.54 18.73 24.38
C LYS A 14 -8.24 17.67 23.51
N ASN A 15 -8.87 18.08 22.40
CA ASN A 15 -9.64 17.20 21.52
C ASN A 15 -9.08 17.14 20.09
N SER A 16 -7.96 17.83 19.82
CA SER A 16 -7.28 17.78 18.53
C SER A 16 -6.11 16.79 18.58
N TRP A 17 -6.19 15.74 17.78
CA TRP A 17 -5.13 14.73 17.64
C TRP A 17 -4.02 15.15 16.69
N VAL A 18 -4.28 16.22 15.93
CA VAL A 18 -3.38 16.73 14.92
C VAL A 18 -3.19 18.23 15.13
N MET A 19 -1.97 18.70 14.90
CA MET A 19 -1.73 20.13 14.81
C MET A 19 -2.37 20.63 13.51
N LEU A 20 -3.42 21.44 13.64
CA LEU A 20 -4.10 22.06 12.50
C LEU A 20 -3.24 23.20 11.97
N ALA A 21 -3.09 23.29 10.65
CA ALA A 21 -2.42 24.42 10.02
C ALA A 21 -3.33 25.66 10.00
N ASP A 22 -2.74 26.86 10.02
CA ASP A 22 -3.49 28.12 10.02
C ASP A 22 -4.34 28.32 8.75
N GLU A 23 -3.92 27.69 7.65
CA GLU A 23 -4.54 27.79 6.32
C GLU A 23 -5.61 26.70 6.06
N GLY A 24 -5.90 25.88 7.08
CA GLY A 24 -6.68 24.65 6.94
C GLY A 24 -5.78 23.44 6.63
N GLY A 25 -6.25 22.25 6.98
CA GLY A 25 -5.45 21.02 6.86
C GLY A 25 -4.68 20.67 8.13
N TYR A 26 -3.61 19.89 7.97
CA TYR A 26 -2.79 19.39 9.07
C TYR A 26 -1.32 19.74 8.91
N THR A 27 -0.60 19.82 10.04
CA THR A 27 0.85 19.99 10.06
C THR A 27 1.51 18.59 10.03
N PRO A 28 2.29 18.26 8.99
CA PRO A 28 2.97 16.98 8.91
C PRO A 28 4.07 16.86 9.96
N LEU A 29 4.25 15.67 10.50
CA LEU A 29 5.41 15.32 11.32
C LEU A 29 6.68 15.28 10.44
N PRO A 30 7.89 15.38 11.00
CA PRO A 30 9.13 15.34 10.20
C PRO A 30 9.23 14.06 9.37
N GLY A 31 9.26 14.14 8.04
CA GLY A 31 9.24 12.97 7.14
C GLY A 31 7.87 12.32 6.93
N GLU A 32 6.79 12.93 7.42
CA GLU A 32 5.42 12.52 7.10
C GLU A 32 5.04 13.01 5.70
N GLN A 33 4.59 12.10 4.84
CA GLN A 33 4.16 12.40 3.47
C GLN A 33 2.71 11.96 3.27
N THR A 34 1.91 12.81 2.63
CA THR A 34 0.54 12.48 2.22
C THR A 34 0.56 11.63 0.97
N LEU A 35 -0.09 10.47 1.01
CA LEU A 35 -0.16 9.49 -0.07
C LEU A 35 -1.51 9.49 -0.76
N TYR A 36 -2.57 9.83 -0.02
CA TYR A 36 -3.92 9.94 -0.56
C TYR A 36 -4.72 11.00 0.21
N VAL A 37 -5.62 11.68 -0.51
CA VAL A 37 -6.59 12.65 0.04
C VAL A 37 -7.97 12.32 -0.51
N SER A 38 -8.95 12.12 0.37
CA SER A 38 -10.32 11.86 -0.07
C SER A 38 -11.03 13.12 -0.55
N PRO A 39 -12.14 12.99 -1.28
CA PRO A 39 -13.08 14.08 -1.46
C PRO A 39 -13.61 14.62 -0.10
N PRO A 40 -14.12 15.86 -0.03
CA PRO A 40 -14.56 16.51 1.21
C PRO A 40 -15.89 16.01 1.78
N ARG A 41 -16.63 15.19 1.03
CA ARG A 41 -17.87 14.54 1.50
C ARG A 41 -17.65 13.12 2.02
N THR A 42 -16.50 12.86 2.64
CA THR A 42 -16.22 11.59 3.32
C THR A 42 -16.73 11.62 4.76
N THR A 43 -17.50 10.62 5.17
CA THR A 43 -17.99 10.52 6.55
C THR A 43 -16.98 9.83 7.46
N LEU A 44 -17.16 9.99 8.77
CA LEU A 44 -16.47 9.22 9.80
C LEU A 44 -17.49 8.77 10.84
N SER A 45 -17.47 7.49 11.21
CA SER A 45 -18.17 6.96 12.37
C SER A 45 -17.20 6.13 13.19
N LEU A 46 -17.14 6.40 14.49
CA LEU A 46 -16.36 5.67 15.48
C LEU A 46 -17.33 5.14 16.53
N GLN A 47 -17.33 3.82 16.76
CA GLN A 47 -18.25 3.19 17.70
C GLN A 47 -17.55 2.11 18.52
N SER A 48 -17.84 2.03 19.82
CA SER A 48 -17.38 0.89 20.63
C SER A 48 -18.23 -0.34 20.34
N LYS A 49 -17.62 -1.52 20.32
CA LYS A 49 -18.33 -2.80 20.18
C LYS A 49 -19.49 -2.93 21.19
N ASP A 50 -20.56 -3.59 20.77
CA ASP A 50 -21.86 -3.75 21.48
C ASP A 50 -21.81 -4.46 22.84
N ARG A 51 -20.62 -4.76 23.37
CA ARG A 51 -20.45 -5.40 24.68
C ARG A 51 -20.65 -4.44 25.85
N ASN A 52 -20.67 -3.13 25.60
CA ASN A 52 -20.89 -2.12 26.62
C ASN A 52 -22.38 -1.80 26.77
N PRO A 53 -22.89 -1.62 28.00
CA PRO A 53 -24.23 -1.07 28.21
C PRO A 53 -24.39 0.25 27.45
N PRO A 54 -25.58 0.60 26.93
CA PRO A 54 -25.78 1.83 26.14
C PRO A 54 -25.31 3.11 26.83
N SER A 55 -25.36 3.15 28.17
CA SER A 55 -24.89 4.28 28.99
C SER A 55 -23.37 4.46 28.99
N GLN A 56 -22.61 3.45 28.55
CA GLN A 56 -21.14 3.43 28.49
C GLN A 56 -20.63 3.25 27.06
N ALA A 57 -21.51 3.25 26.05
CA ALA A 57 -21.09 3.13 24.66
C ALA A 57 -20.38 4.41 24.19
N TYR A 58 -19.24 4.24 23.52
CA TYR A 58 -18.58 5.34 22.83
C TYR A 58 -19.13 5.44 21.41
N SER A 59 -19.56 6.64 21.01
CA SER A 59 -19.95 6.93 19.64
C SER A 59 -19.60 8.36 19.25
N LYS A 60 -18.91 8.53 18.12
CA LYS A 60 -18.64 9.83 17.51
C LYS A 60 -18.86 9.72 16.00
N GLN A 61 -19.52 10.71 15.41
CA GLN A 61 -19.83 10.70 13.98
C GLN A 61 -19.62 12.08 13.35
N CYS A 62 -19.18 12.08 12.10
CA CYS A 62 -19.07 13.24 11.24
C CYS A 62 -19.62 12.93 9.85
N LYS A 63 -20.47 13.82 9.32
CA LYS A 63 -21.16 13.60 8.04
C LYS A 63 -20.40 14.10 6.82
N SER A 64 -19.34 14.90 7.02
CA SER A 64 -18.54 15.50 5.96
C SER A 64 -17.18 15.93 6.50
N GLY A 65 -16.12 15.45 5.85
CA GLY A 65 -14.74 15.75 6.14
C GLY A 65 -13.82 15.19 5.07
N VAL A 66 -12.54 15.45 5.24
CA VAL A 66 -11.46 14.98 4.37
C VAL A 66 -10.63 13.96 5.14
N VAL A 67 -10.38 12.82 4.53
CA VAL A 67 -9.43 11.81 5.00
C VAL A 67 -8.10 12.05 4.30
N TYR A 68 -7.03 12.10 5.08
CA TYR A 68 -5.66 12.06 4.59
C TYR A 68 -5.05 10.73 5.01
N LEU A 69 -4.48 10.00 4.05
CA LEU A 69 -3.64 8.86 4.32
C LEU A 69 -2.19 9.30 4.18
N THR A 70 -1.43 9.22 5.26
CA THR A 70 0.01 9.51 5.25
C THR A 70 0.81 8.22 5.34
N ASN A 71 2.13 8.28 5.13
CA ASN A 71 3.04 7.15 5.39
C ASN A 71 3.12 6.73 6.88
N ARG A 72 2.34 7.34 7.79
CA ARG A 72 2.35 7.06 9.24
C ARG A 72 0.98 6.81 9.85
N ARG A 73 -0.05 7.50 9.36
CA ARG A 73 -1.38 7.50 9.99
C ARG A 73 -2.48 7.86 9.00
N ILE A 74 -3.69 7.46 9.36
CA ILE A 74 -4.92 8.03 8.80
C ILE A 74 -5.24 9.27 9.63
N ILE A 75 -5.57 10.37 8.97
CA ILE A 75 -6.03 11.63 9.58
C ILE A 75 -7.40 11.96 9.02
N TYR A 76 -8.34 12.35 9.88
CA TYR A 76 -9.64 12.86 9.47
C TYR A 76 -9.83 14.29 9.96
N LEU A 77 -10.15 15.19 9.03
CA LEU A 77 -10.47 16.58 9.31
C LEU A 77 -11.92 16.85 8.91
N PRO A 78 -12.81 17.12 9.88
CA PRO A 78 -14.17 17.57 9.60
C PRO A 78 -14.19 18.86 8.77
N VAL A 79 -15.11 18.96 7.81
CA VAL A 79 -15.33 20.24 7.10
C VAL A 79 -15.91 21.29 8.06
N PHE A 80 -16.73 20.85 9.01
CA PHE A 80 -17.27 21.67 10.09
C PHE A 80 -16.87 21.06 11.44
N PRO A 81 -15.69 21.42 11.99
CA PRO A 81 -15.23 20.92 13.27
C PRO A 81 -16.18 21.26 14.41
N THR A 82 -16.44 20.29 15.28
CA THR A 82 -17.24 20.48 16.50
C THR A 82 -16.35 20.32 17.74
N PRO A 83 -16.75 20.83 18.92
CA PRO A 83 -15.99 20.61 20.15
C PRO A 83 -15.79 19.12 20.47
N ASP A 84 -16.71 18.27 20.00
CA ASP A 84 -16.67 16.82 20.17
C ASP A 84 -15.70 16.10 19.24
N LEU A 85 -15.42 16.70 18.08
CA LEU A 85 -14.58 16.12 17.04
C LEU A 85 -13.97 17.27 16.22
N GLU A 86 -12.77 17.68 16.62
CA GLU A 86 -12.00 18.71 15.89
C GLU A 86 -11.09 18.09 14.83
N SER A 87 -10.45 16.98 15.19
CA SER A 87 -9.67 16.14 14.29
C SER A 87 -9.60 14.74 14.86
N PHE A 88 -9.30 13.77 14.02
CA PHE A 88 -9.02 12.40 14.43
C PHE A 88 -7.78 11.89 13.71
N ALA A 89 -7.00 11.05 14.38
CA ALA A 89 -5.88 10.37 13.76
C ALA A 89 -5.68 8.97 14.33
N VAL A 90 -5.25 8.02 13.50
CA VAL A 90 -4.90 6.67 13.95
C VAL A 90 -3.65 6.18 13.20
N PRO A 91 -2.62 5.64 13.89
CA PRO A 91 -1.47 5.03 13.24
C PRO A 91 -1.89 3.88 12.32
N ILE A 92 -1.21 3.70 11.19
CA ILE A 92 -1.56 2.65 10.21
C ILE A 92 -1.56 1.25 10.86
N LEU A 93 -0.58 0.99 11.72
CA LEU A 93 -0.42 -0.31 12.38
C LEU A 93 -1.44 -0.56 13.51
N ASN A 94 -2.18 0.46 13.94
CA ASN A 94 -3.27 0.34 14.91
C ASN A 94 -4.62 -0.01 14.25
N VAL A 95 -4.63 -0.30 12.95
CA VAL A 95 -5.82 -0.63 12.18
C VAL A 95 -5.80 -2.11 11.82
N ALA A 96 -6.89 -2.81 12.09
CA ALA A 96 -7.10 -4.23 11.80
C ALA A 96 -8.40 -4.43 11.01
N ASP A 97 -8.56 -5.61 10.42
CA ASP A 97 -9.80 -6.07 9.75
C ASP A 97 -10.41 -5.04 8.76
N SER A 98 -9.54 -4.38 8.00
CA SER A 98 -9.94 -3.39 7.01
C SER A 98 -10.57 -4.04 5.78
N ARG A 99 -11.68 -3.46 5.31
CA ARG A 99 -12.38 -3.91 4.09
C ARG A 99 -13.11 -2.77 3.41
N VAL A 100 -13.28 -2.91 2.09
CA VAL A 100 -14.16 -2.04 1.30
C VAL A 100 -15.46 -2.77 0.97
N THR A 101 -16.58 -2.10 1.15
CA THR A 101 -17.92 -2.60 0.80
C THR A 101 -18.55 -1.66 -0.21
N ALA A 102 -18.94 -2.19 -1.36
CA ALA A 102 -19.63 -1.45 -2.41
C ALA A 102 -21.09 -1.93 -2.51
N PRO A 103 -22.05 -1.22 -1.88
CA PRO A 103 -23.45 -1.56 -2.02
C PRO A 103 -23.94 -1.27 -3.45
N TRP A 104 -24.95 -2.00 -3.92
CA TRP A 104 -25.55 -1.78 -5.25
C TRP A 104 -26.07 -0.35 -5.43
N PHE A 105 -26.56 0.25 -4.36
CA PHE A 105 -26.95 1.65 -4.30
C PHE A 105 -26.38 2.28 -3.02
N GLY A 106 -25.82 3.48 -3.15
CA GLY A 106 -25.24 4.23 -2.04
C GLY A 106 -23.74 4.47 -2.19
N ALA A 107 -23.14 5.02 -1.14
CA ALA A 107 -21.71 5.31 -1.11
C ALA A 107 -20.91 4.05 -0.76
N ASN A 108 -19.73 3.92 -1.38
CA ASN A 108 -18.78 2.89 -1.00
C ASN A 108 -18.27 3.16 0.41
N LYS A 109 -18.16 2.11 1.20
CA LYS A 109 -17.71 2.17 2.58
C LYS A 109 -16.35 1.53 2.72
N TRP A 110 -15.51 2.12 3.56
CA TRP A 110 -14.36 1.44 4.12
C TRP A 110 -14.59 1.25 5.61
N GLU A 111 -14.42 0.03 6.08
CA GLU A 111 -14.68 -0.38 7.45
C GLU A 111 -13.41 -1.01 8.03
N ALA A 112 -13.09 -0.73 9.29
CA ALA A 112 -11.96 -1.33 9.96
C ALA A 112 -12.14 -1.32 11.49
N LEU A 113 -11.39 -2.17 12.18
CA LEU A 113 -11.19 -2.08 13.61
C LEU A 113 -9.98 -1.19 13.91
N ILE A 114 -10.08 -0.32 14.90
CA ILE A 114 -8.98 0.53 15.32
C ILE A 114 -8.67 0.38 16.80
N GLN A 115 -7.39 0.47 17.14
CA GLN A 115 -6.89 0.53 18.50
C GLN A 115 -6.53 1.98 18.86
N PRO A 116 -7.27 2.61 19.79
CA PRO A 116 -6.98 3.98 20.21
C PRO A 116 -5.59 4.13 20.81
N VAL A 117 -4.96 5.30 20.60
CA VAL A 117 -3.68 5.63 21.21
C VAL A 117 -3.91 6.43 22.48
N TYR A 118 -3.09 6.18 23.52
CA TYR A 118 -3.15 6.95 24.76
C TYR A 118 -2.95 8.44 24.51
N GLY A 119 -3.77 9.28 25.15
CA GLY A 119 -3.72 10.75 24.99
C GLY A 119 -4.34 11.27 23.70
N GLY A 120 -4.82 10.40 22.80
CA GLY A 120 -5.62 10.80 21.66
C GLY A 120 -7.10 10.79 22.00
N GLY A 121 -7.64 11.68 22.84
CA GLY A 121 -9.09 11.96 22.95
C GLY A 121 -10.14 10.84 23.20
N ILE A 122 -9.80 9.55 23.15
CA ILE A 122 -10.67 8.39 23.38
C ILE A 122 -10.35 7.85 24.78
N PRO A 123 -11.36 7.63 25.64
CA PRO A 123 -11.14 7.11 26.97
C PRO A 123 -10.46 5.71 26.94
N PRO A 124 -9.54 5.42 27.88
CA PRO A 124 -8.77 4.17 27.90
C PRO A 124 -9.64 2.92 28.14
N GLY A 125 -10.91 3.07 28.54
CA GLY A 125 -11.87 1.97 28.67
C GLY A 125 -12.29 1.34 27.33
N PHE A 126 -11.97 1.96 26.20
CA PHE A 126 -12.29 1.45 24.87
C PHE A 126 -11.04 0.92 24.18
N ALA A 127 -10.79 -0.39 24.31
CA ALA A 127 -9.62 -1.03 23.72
C ALA A 127 -9.68 -1.15 22.18
N GLU A 128 -10.89 -1.25 21.63
CA GLU A 128 -11.13 -1.37 20.20
C GLU A 128 -12.40 -0.60 19.82
N LEU A 129 -12.37 0.06 18.66
CA LEU A 129 -13.52 0.73 18.07
C LEU A 129 -13.73 0.28 16.62
N ASP A 130 -14.98 0.20 16.19
CA ASP A 130 -15.37 0.12 14.79
C ASP A 130 -15.23 1.51 14.16
N MET A 131 -14.47 1.58 13.06
CA MET A 131 -14.30 2.77 12.25
C MET A 131 -14.94 2.54 10.87
N ILE A 132 -15.87 3.42 10.50
CA ILE A 132 -16.55 3.38 9.20
C ILE A 132 -16.39 4.73 8.52
N MET A 133 -15.98 4.70 7.26
CA MET A 133 -15.91 5.87 6.38
C MET A 133 -16.72 5.61 5.12
N GLU A 134 -17.63 6.52 4.79
CA GLU A 134 -18.41 6.47 3.55
C GLU A 134 -17.93 7.55 2.58
N PHE A 135 -17.54 7.12 1.39
CA PHE A 135 -16.99 7.98 0.34
C PHE A 135 -18.09 8.38 -0.63
N LYS A 136 -18.81 9.47 -0.33
CA LYS A 136 -19.98 9.91 -1.10
C LYS A 136 -19.68 10.36 -2.52
N GLU A 137 -18.41 10.61 -2.82
CA GLU A 137 -17.93 11.11 -4.11
C GLU A 137 -16.95 10.13 -4.77
N GLY A 138 -16.91 8.88 -4.30
CA GLY A 138 -15.95 7.88 -4.76
C GLY A 138 -14.59 7.97 -4.06
N GLY A 139 -13.64 7.12 -4.49
CA GLY A 139 -12.29 7.03 -3.93
C GLY A 139 -12.09 5.99 -2.83
N ALA A 140 -13.14 5.25 -2.41
CA ALA A 140 -13.01 4.21 -1.38
C ALA A 140 -12.06 3.08 -1.78
N PHE A 141 -12.11 2.64 -3.05
CA PHE A 141 -11.24 1.58 -3.56
C PHE A 141 -9.78 2.04 -3.66
N ASP A 142 -9.56 3.27 -4.12
CA ASP A 142 -8.22 3.86 -4.19
C ASP A 142 -7.64 3.98 -2.78
N PHE A 143 -8.41 4.54 -1.84
CA PHE A 143 -8.03 4.61 -0.43
C PHE A 143 -7.66 3.24 0.14
N ALA A 144 -8.53 2.24 -0.05
CA ALA A 144 -8.31 0.89 0.45
C ALA A 144 -7.04 0.27 -0.15
N THR A 145 -6.84 0.41 -1.46
CA THR A 145 -5.67 -0.14 -2.17
C THR A 145 -4.37 0.53 -1.69
N THR A 146 -4.35 1.86 -1.58
CA THR A 146 -3.19 2.60 -1.06
C THR A 146 -2.93 2.25 0.41
N PHE A 147 -3.97 2.09 1.22
CA PHE A 147 -3.88 1.75 2.62
C PHE A 147 -3.29 0.34 2.84
N GLU A 148 -3.79 -0.68 2.15
CA GLU A 148 -3.27 -2.06 2.32
C GLU A 148 -1.81 -2.15 1.87
N ARG A 149 -1.46 -1.58 0.71
CA ARG A 149 -0.06 -1.53 0.23
C ARG A 149 0.87 -0.88 1.25
N LEU A 150 0.43 0.22 1.86
CA LEU A 150 1.21 0.91 2.89
C LEU A 150 1.34 0.04 4.16
N LYS A 151 0.24 -0.53 4.63
CA LYS A 151 0.19 -1.35 5.85
C LYS A 151 1.09 -2.58 5.75
N ASP A 152 1.07 -3.27 4.61
CA ASP A 152 1.91 -4.45 4.37
C ASP A 152 3.39 -4.08 4.37
N ARG A 153 3.76 -3.00 3.68
CA ARG A 153 5.15 -2.49 3.69
C ARG A 153 5.62 -2.10 5.08
N LEU A 154 4.76 -1.45 5.87
CA LEU A 154 5.08 -1.07 7.25
C LEU A 154 5.26 -2.30 8.15
N ARG A 155 4.42 -3.32 8.00
CA ARG A 155 4.58 -4.60 8.74
C ARG A 155 5.89 -5.28 8.37
N GLN A 156 6.18 -5.40 7.07
CA GLN A 156 7.43 -5.97 6.59
C GLN A 156 8.66 -5.21 7.12
N ALA A 157 8.63 -3.87 7.11
CA ALA A 157 9.72 -3.06 7.65
C ALA A 157 9.92 -3.26 9.17
N VAL A 158 8.83 -3.43 9.92
CA VAL A 158 8.88 -3.74 11.35
C VAL A 158 9.45 -5.14 11.58
N ASP A 159 9.04 -6.13 10.79
CA ASP A 159 9.51 -7.51 10.91
C ASP A 159 11.00 -7.61 10.56
N VAL A 160 11.44 -6.96 9.48
CA VAL A 160 12.87 -6.86 9.14
C VAL A 160 13.66 -6.16 10.24
N ALA A 161 13.15 -5.08 10.84
CA ALA A 161 13.83 -4.39 11.93
C ALA A 161 13.94 -5.25 13.22
N ARG A 162 12.96 -6.12 13.45
CA ARG A 162 12.98 -7.08 14.56
C ARG A 162 13.98 -8.22 14.29
N ASP A 163 13.96 -8.78 13.08
CA ASP A 163 14.83 -9.88 12.67
C ASP A 163 16.30 -9.45 12.51
N SER A 164 16.54 -8.21 12.07
CA SER A 164 17.89 -7.64 11.92
C SER A 164 18.55 -7.21 13.23
N GLY A 165 17.90 -7.41 14.38
CA GLY A 165 18.63 -7.56 15.64
C GLY A 165 19.33 -6.31 16.18
N HIS A 166 18.72 -5.13 16.14
CA HIS A 166 19.07 -4.04 17.07
C HIS A 166 18.33 -4.13 18.42
N GLY A 167 17.76 -5.29 18.73
CA GLY A 167 17.10 -5.61 20.01
C GLY A 167 18.05 -6.09 21.12
N THR A 168 19.23 -5.48 21.26
CA THR A 168 20.07 -5.60 22.47
C THR A 168 20.29 -4.22 23.08
N GLY A 169 19.20 -3.65 23.59
CA GLY A 169 19.25 -2.73 24.71
C GLY A 169 18.34 -3.31 25.77
N ASP A 170 18.90 -4.08 26.71
CA ASP A 170 18.21 -4.38 27.96
C ASP A 170 17.80 -3.04 28.57
N GLY A 171 16.49 -2.80 28.66
CA GLY A 171 15.89 -1.48 28.88
C GLY A 171 16.07 -0.94 30.29
N THR A 172 17.25 -1.12 30.90
CA THR A 172 17.53 -0.71 32.28
C THR A 172 18.20 0.65 32.39
N GLU A 173 18.70 1.27 31.30
CA GLU A 173 19.37 2.57 31.41
C GLU A 173 18.94 3.57 30.33
N THR A 174 17.73 4.09 30.48
CA THR A 174 17.42 5.53 30.36
C THR A 174 15.95 5.74 30.71
N GLY A 175 15.72 6.15 31.95
CA GLY A 175 14.40 6.51 32.44
C GLY A 175 13.87 7.74 31.69
N ASP A 176 12.95 7.50 30.77
CA ASP A 176 11.88 8.43 30.44
C ASP A 176 10.78 7.67 29.69
N GLY A 177 9.76 7.24 30.43
CA GLY A 177 8.61 6.48 29.94
C GLY A 177 7.69 7.26 29.00
N ARG A 178 8.21 7.71 27.86
CA ARG A 178 7.43 8.36 26.79
C ARG A 178 7.10 7.34 25.71
N GLY A 179 5.85 6.89 25.75
CA GLY A 179 5.28 5.83 24.92
C GLY A 179 5.44 6.05 23.41
N ALA A 180 6.39 5.33 22.84
CA ALA A 180 6.48 5.02 21.42
C ALA A 180 6.84 3.53 21.30
N GLY A 181 5.87 2.66 21.53
CA GLY A 181 6.05 1.21 21.39
C GLY A 181 6.49 0.82 19.97
N ALA A 182 7.19 -0.32 19.85
CA ALA A 182 7.55 -1.12 18.65
C ALA A 182 8.12 -0.45 17.38
N LEU A 183 7.98 0.86 17.19
CA LEU A 183 8.33 1.62 15.99
C LEU A 183 9.46 2.61 16.22
N SER A 184 9.94 2.74 17.47
CA SER A 184 10.98 3.70 17.84
C SER A 184 12.32 3.48 17.12
N GLY A 185 12.51 2.33 16.48
CA GLY A 185 13.70 2.01 15.67
C GLY A 185 13.46 1.87 14.17
N VAL A 186 12.22 2.04 13.67
CA VAL A 186 11.91 1.83 12.25
C VAL A 186 12.00 3.16 11.51
N ASN A 187 12.92 3.27 10.56
CA ASN A 187 12.99 4.44 9.68
C ASN A 187 11.85 4.38 8.65
N LEU A 188 10.71 4.98 9.00
CA LEU A 188 9.52 5.07 8.15
C LEU A 188 9.74 5.92 6.89
N ASN A 189 10.85 6.67 6.80
CA ASN A 189 11.17 7.50 5.63
C ASN A 189 11.95 6.71 4.57
N SER A 190 12.55 5.57 4.91
CA SER A 190 13.31 4.73 3.97
C SER A 190 12.49 3.61 3.34
N VAL A 191 11.19 3.52 3.65
CA VAL A 191 10.27 2.63 2.94
C VAL A 191 10.03 3.24 1.56
N HIS A 192 10.74 2.74 0.55
CA HIS A 192 10.53 3.16 -0.84
C HIS A 192 9.12 2.73 -1.28
N LEU A 193 8.25 3.72 -1.49
CA LEU A 193 6.86 3.49 -1.86
C LEU A 193 6.66 3.20 -3.36
N GLU A 194 7.71 3.20 -4.15
CA GLU A 194 7.63 3.07 -5.60
C GLU A 194 7.53 1.60 -6.00
N ASP A 195 6.71 1.32 -7.02
CA ASP A 195 6.58 -0.01 -7.61
C ASP A 195 7.99 -0.53 -7.94
N LEU A 196 8.24 -1.80 -7.61
CA LEU A 196 9.45 -2.48 -8.06
C LEU A 196 9.57 -2.26 -9.56
N PRO A 197 10.75 -1.91 -10.10
CA PRO A 197 10.91 -1.79 -11.54
C PRO A 197 10.45 -3.09 -12.18
N THR A 198 9.41 -3.01 -13.02
CA THR A 198 9.07 -4.08 -13.94
C THR A 198 10.35 -4.44 -14.65
N TYR A 199 10.74 -5.72 -14.63
CA TYR A 199 11.94 -6.18 -15.31
C TYR A 199 11.90 -5.68 -16.76
N GLU A 200 12.67 -4.64 -17.06
CA GLU A 200 12.88 -4.19 -18.43
C GLU A 200 13.74 -5.25 -19.07
N ASP A 201 13.13 -6.01 -19.96
CA ASP A 201 13.82 -7.00 -20.77
C ASP A 201 14.90 -6.27 -21.57
N SER A 202 16.16 -6.50 -21.20
CA SER A 202 17.30 -5.75 -21.74
C SER A 202 17.41 -5.99 -23.26
N PRO A 203 17.27 -4.98 -24.13
CA PRO A 203 17.54 -5.16 -25.55
C PRO A 203 19.05 -5.06 -25.76
N ARG A 204 19.78 -6.16 -25.54
CA ARG A 204 21.21 -6.25 -25.87
C ARG A 204 21.55 -7.57 -26.55
N HIS A 205 21.03 -7.75 -27.77
CA HIS A 205 21.80 -8.43 -28.81
C HIS A 205 22.32 -7.37 -29.79
N ALA A 206 23.54 -6.93 -29.53
CA ALA A 206 24.32 -6.16 -30.48
C ALA A 206 24.51 -7.01 -31.75
N ARG A 207 23.87 -6.60 -32.85
CA ARG A 207 24.22 -7.09 -34.19
C ARG A 207 25.66 -6.67 -34.49
N VAL A 208 26.53 -7.66 -34.68
CA VAL A 208 27.88 -7.46 -35.21
C VAL A 208 27.74 -7.01 -36.68
N PRO A 209 28.41 -5.93 -37.13
CA PRO A 209 28.44 -5.58 -38.55
C PRO A 209 29.43 -6.49 -39.29
N ASP A 210 28.95 -7.21 -40.31
CA ASP A 210 29.78 -7.97 -41.24
C ASP A 210 30.26 -7.05 -42.39
N PRO A 211 31.53 -7.08 -42.82
CA PRO A 211 32.04 -6.22 -43.87
C PRO A 211 31.88 -6.85 -45.27
N LEU A 212 31.31 -6.09 -46.21
CA LEU A 212 31.29 -6.39 -47.65
C LEU A 212 32.70 -6.35 -48.26
N PRO A 213 32.95 -7.07 -49.37
CA PRO A 213 33.19 -6.33 -50.62
C PRO A 213 32.77 -7.04 -51.94
N GLY A 214 32.48 -6.25 -52.99
CA GLY A 214 32.74 -6.61 -54.39
C GLY A 214 31.56 -6.61 -55.39
N SER A 215 31.57 -5.65 -56.32
CA SER A 215 30.62 -5.37 -57.45
C SER A 215 30.90 -6.22 -58.73
N PRO A 216 30.40 -5.91 -59.97
CA PRO A 216 29.14 -5.33 -60.50
C PRO A 216 28.54 -6.15 -61.70
N VAL A 217 27.56 -5.59 -62.44
CA VAL A 217 27.20 -5.72 -63.90
C VAL A 217 25.79 -6.24 -64.33
N THR A 218 24.96 -5.26 -64.74
CA THR A 218 24.08 -5.07 -65.95
C THR A 218 23.31 -6.18 -66.70
N ALA A 219 22.06 -5.79 -67.07
CA ALA A 219 21.22 -6.11 -68.27
C ALA A 219 20.54 -7.51 -68.35
N GLU A 220 19.36 -7.77 -68.93
CA GLU A 220 18.27 -7.05 -69.60
C GLU A 220 17.04 -8.02 -69.74
N SER A 221 15.81 -7.47 -69.75
CA SER A 221 14.59 -7.82 -70.53
C SER A 221 14.06 -9.28 -70.71
N THR A 222 12.76 -9.51 -70.41
CA THR A 222 11.61 -9.83 -71.35
C THR A 222 10.34 -10.33 -70.59
N VAL A 223 9.16 -9.67 -70.69
CA VAL A 223 7.92 -9.95 -71.51
C VAL A 223 7.17 -11.24 -71.08
N ALA A 224 5.84 -11.40 -70.85
CA ALA A 224 4.58 -10.63 -70.97
C ALA A 224 3.39 -11.38 -70.27
N GLU A 225 2.29 -10.64 -70.02
CA GLU A 225 0.83 -11.00 -70.01
C GLU A 225 0.30 -12.05 -68.99
N SER A 226 -0.91 -12.01 -68.39
CA SER A 226 -2.20 -11.33 -68.67
C SER A 226 -3.24 -11.50 -67.50
N PHE A 227 -4.22 -10.55 -67.38
CA PHE A 227 -5.61 -10.59 -66.81
C PHE A 227 -5.84 -11.05 -65.33
N SER A 228 -6.77 -10.56 -64.47
CA SER A 228 -7.93 -9.64 -64.50
C SER A 228 -8.42 -9.33 -63.04
N ASP A 229 -9.07 -8.17 -62.86
CA ASP A 229 -9.97 -7.66 -61.79
C ASP A 229 -10.33 -8.47 -60.52
N SER A 230 -10.14 -7.88 -59.33
CA SER A 230 -11.23 -7.47 -58.38
C SER A 230 -10.78 -7.30 -56.91
N ALA A 231 -11.13 -6.13 -56.34
CA ALA A 231 -11.52 -5.83 -54.95
C ALA A 231 -10.64 -6.23 -53.73
N SER A 232 -10.21 -5.22 -52.96
CA SER A 232 -9.70 -5.28 -51.56
C SER A 232 -10.83 -5.55 -50.53
N PRO A 233 -10.58 -5.69 -49.20
CA PRO A 233 -9.36 -6.04 -48.43
C PRO A 233 -9.57 -7.18 -47.37
N LEU A 234 -8.58 -8.07 -47.21
CA LEU A 234 -8.33 -8.84 -45.96
C LEU A 234 -7.26 -8.07 -45.16
N GLY A 235 -7.10 -8.12 -43.84
CA GLY A 235 -7.58 -8.97 -42.76
C GLY A 235 -6.65 -8.68 -41.56
N SER A 236 -7.18 -8.67 -40.34
CA SER A 236 -6.42 -8.44 -39.10
C SER A 236 -5.29 -9.49 -38.95
N PRO A 237 -4.07 -9.15 -38.50
CA PRO A 237 -3.07 -10.17 -38.21
C PRO A 237 -3.38 -10.89 -36.89
N GLU A 238 -3.30 -12.21 -36.96
CA GLU A 238 -3.60 -13.23 -35.96
C GLU A 238 -2.88 -13.06 -34.61
N GLN A 239 -3.60 -13.40 -33.54
CA GLN A 239 -3.02 -13.75 -32.24
C GLN A 239 -2.27 -15.08 -32.37
N GLU A 240 -0.95 -15.06 -32.31
CA GLU A 240 -0.15 -16.28 -32.18
C GLU A 240 -0.47 -16.96 -30.85
N SER A 241 -0.87 -18.22 -30.93
CA SER A 241 -1.10 -19.09 -29.79
C SER A 241 0.25 -19.44 -29.15
N PHE A 242 0.48 -18.97 -27.93
CA PHE A 242 1.69 -19.25 -27.16
C PHE A 242 1.75 -20.75 -26.83
N GLN A 243 2.67 -21.48 -27.45
CA GLN A 243 3.07 -22.81 -27.02
C GLN A 243 4.27 -22.68 -26.07
N PRO A 244 4.14 -23.06 -24.78
CA PRO A 244 5.29 -23.09 -23.91
C PRO A 244 6.31 -24.11 -24.43
N PRO A 245 7.61 -23.79 -24.43
CA PRO A 245 8.66 -24.70 -24.90
C PRO A 245 8.66 -25.99 -24.06
N SER A 246 8.68 -27.13 -24.75
CA SER A 246 8.65 -28.46 -24.14
C SER A 246 9.98 -28.88 -23.49
N GLU A 247 11.05 -28.11 -23.71
CA GLU A 247 12.37 -28.42 -23.20
C GLU A 247 12.75 -27.45 -22.06
N PRO A 248 13.30 -27.97 -20.96
CA PRO A 248 13.77 -27.14 -19.87
C PRO A 248 14.91 -26.22 -20.37
N PRO A 249 15.07 -25.02 -19.78
CA PRO A 249 16.09 -24.08 -20.19
C PRO A 249 17.49 -24.70 -20.14
N PRO A 250 18.39 -24.37 -21.10
CA PRO A 250 19.76 -24.85 -21.08
C PRO A 250 20.44 -24.48 -19.75
N GLY A 251 20.97 -25.48 -19.05
CA GLY A 251 21.56 -25.35 -17.71
C GLY A 251 20.63 -25.76 -16.55
N TYR A 252 19.35 -26.05 -16.79
CA TYR A 252 18.41 -26.48 -15.75
C TYR A 252 18.79 -27.82 -15.09
N GLU A 253 19.39 -28.74 -15.85
CA GLU A 253 19.86 -30.02 -15.31
C GLU A 253 20.99 -29.86 -14.28
N GLU A 254 21.85 -28.85 -14.42
CA GLU A 254 22.96 -28.60 -13.50
C GLU A 254 22.44 -28.11 -12.14
N VAL A 255 21.53 -27.13 -12.16
CA VAL A 255 20.87 -26.61 -10.95
C VAL A 255 20.03 -27.69 -10.24
N GLN A 256 19.41 -28.60 -11.00
CA GLN A 256 18.70 -29.73 -10.43
C GLN A 256 19.64 -30.74 -9.76
N ARG A 257 20.80 -31.01 -10.37
CA ARG A 257 21.81 -31.92 -9.81
C ARG A 257 22.37 -31.38 -8.51
N ASP A 258 22.65 -30.08 -8.43
CA ASP A 258 23.15 -29.43 -7.23
C ASP A 258 22.11 -29.48 -6.09
N SER A 259 20.83 -29.24 -6.41
CA SER A 259 19.74 -29.32 -5.42
C SER A 259 19.56 -30.74 -4.86
N ILE A 260 19.74 -31.77 -5.69
CA ILE A 260 19.66 -33.17 -5.26
C ILE A 260 20.88 -33.56 -4.42
N ALA A 261 22.06 -33.07 -4.79
CA ALA A 261 23.30 -33.30 -4.05
C ALA A 261 23.23 -32.69 -2.64
N ASP A 262 22.77 -31.45 -2.53
CA ASP A 262 22.61 -30.75 -1.24
C ASP A 262 21.60 -31.44 -0.31
N GLU A 263 20.47 -31.93 -0.85
CA GLU A 263 19.47 -32.68 -0.06
C GLU A 263 20.00 -34.06 0.39
N LEU A 264 20.79 -34.73 -0.45
CA LEU A 264 21.43 -36.00 -0.09
C LEU A 264 22.50 -35.81 0.99
N GLU A 265 23.32 -34.76 0.88
CA GLU A 265 24.32 -34.41 1.89
C GLU A 265 23.66 -34.03 3.22
N ARG A 266 22.54 -33.28 3.18
CA ARG A 266 21.74 -32.96 4.38
C ARG A 266 21.19 -34.21 5.06
N ARG A 267 20.74 -35.20 4.29
CA ARG A 267 20.28 -36.50 4.83
C ARG A 267 21.41 -37.33 5.41
N LEU A 268 22.57 -37.33 4.79
CA LEU A 268 23.77 -38.04 5.30
C LEU A 268 24.34 -37.38 6.56
N ARG A 269 24.19 -36.06 6.69
CA ARG A 269 24.61 -35.29 7.86
C ARG A 269 23.67 -35.42 9.07
N SER A 270 22.54 -36.14 8.93
CA SER A 270 21.62 -36.43 10.03
C SER A 270 21.61 -37.93 10.42
N PRO A 271 22.67 -38.44 11.07
CA PRO A 271 22.61 -39.75 11.70
C PRO A 271 21.92 -39.62 13.07
N GLY A 272 20.71 -40.14 13.18
CA GLY A 272 20.18 -40.60 14.47
C GLY A 272 18.95 -39.87 15.00
N GLN A 273 17.77 -40.31 14.57
CA GLN A 273 16.63 -40.41 15.49
C GLN A 273 15.85 -41.69 15.20
N ARG A 274 16.36 -42.81 15.71
CA ARG A 274 15.57 -44.02 15.95
C ARG A 274 15.66 -44.39 17.44
N GLY A 275 14.53 -44.23 18.12
CA GLY A 275 14.06 -45.19 19.12
C GLY A 275 14.29 -44.86 20.60
N TYR A 276 13.21 -44.44 21.28
CA TYR A 276 12.82 -45.02 22.57
C TYR A 276 11.30 -45.20 22.60
N ARG A 277 10.84 -46.41 22.28
CA ARG A 277 9.81 -47.11 23.04
C ARG A 277 10.07 -48.62 22.91
#